data_AF-A0A3N8L6P9-F1
#
_entry.id   AF-A0A3N8L6P9-F1
#
_cell.length_a   1.000
_cell.length_b   1.000
_cell.length_c   1.000
_cell.angle_alpha   90.00
_cell.angle_beta   90.00
_cell.angle_gamma   90.00
#
_symmetry.space_group_name_H-M   'P 1'
#
loop_
_entity.id
_entity.type
_entity.pdbx_description
1 polymer ?
#
loop_
_entity_poly.entity_id
_entity_poly.type
_entity_poly.pdbx_seq_one_letter_code
_entity_poly.pdbx_strand_id
1 'polypeptide(L)' 'MTTVIPKPNEPVEVALRRFRRSIESTGLLQELRARMAYEKPTSARKRRKAAAVARLRKQIRRSLPAKKMY' A
#
# COMPACT_ATOMS: atom_id res chain seq x y z
N MET A 1 15.98 5.15 2.39
CA MET A 1 16.02 6.16 1.31
C MET A 1 15.87 5.44 -0.01
N THR A 2 14.87 5.77 -0.83
CA THR A 2 14.59 5.10 -2.11
C THR A 2 15.18 5.91 -3.26
N THR A 3 16.08 5.32 -4.04
CA THR A 3 16.68 5.95 -5.22
C THR A 3 16.08 5.36 -6.49
N VAL A 4 15.61 6.19 -7.42
CA VAL A 4 15.11 5.76 -8.74
C VAL A 4 15.93 6.46 -9.82
N ILE A 5 16.61 5.67 -10.65
CA ILE A 5 17.42 6.19 -11.76
C ILE A 5 16.53 6.20 -13.02
N PRO A 6 16.36 7.36 -13.68
CA PRO A 6 15.60 7.46 -14.92
C PRO A 6 16.34 6.77 -16.07
N LYS A 7 15.60 6.14 -16.98
CA LYS A 7 16.16 5.52 -18.18
C LYS A 7 16.23 6.53 -19.33
N PRO A 8 17.16 6.38 -20.29
CA PRO A 8 17.45 7.39 -21.32
C PRO A 8 16.30 7.78 -22.27
N ASN A 9 15.21 6.99 -22.38
CA ASN A 9 14.03 7.31 -23.20
C ASN A 9 12.71 7.25 -22.40
N GLU A 10 12.76 7.48 -21.09
CA GLU A 10 11.57 7.41 -20.25
C GLU A 10 10.97 8.81 -20.01
N PRO A 11 9.65 9.01 -20.21
CA PRO A 11 9.00 10.24 -19.82
C PRO A 11 9.15 10.49 -18.32
N VAL A 12 9.48 11.72 -17.94
CA VAL A 12 9.75 12.12 -16.54
C VAL A 12 8.61 11.72 -15.59
N GLU A 13 7.36 11.83 -16.04
CA GLU A 13 6.17 11.44 -15.27
C GLU A 13 6.16 9.96 -14.88
N VAL A 14 6.69 9.08 -15.74
CA VAL A 14 6.74 7.64 -15.47
C VAL A 14 7.79 7.34 -14.39
N ALA A 15 8.93 8.04 -14.42
CA ALA A 15 9.94 7.96 -13.37
C ALA A 15 9.39 8.43 -12.01
N LEU A 16 8.65 9.55 -11.99
CA LEU A 16 7.98 10.06 -10.78
C LEU A 16 6.94 9.07 -10.24
N ARG A 17 6.17 8.42 -11.11
CA ARG A 17 5.20 7.40 -10.70
C ARG A 17 5.87 6.18 -10.07
N ARG A 18 7.02 5.74 -10.60
CA ARG A 18 7.81 4.64 -10.01
C ARG A 18 8.39 5.04 -8.67
N PHE A 19 8.90 6.26 -8.55
CA PHE A 19 9.38 6.81 -7.30
C PHE A 19 8.29 6.82 -6.22
N ARG A 20 7.10 7.33 -6.55
CA ARG A 20 5.93 7.32 -5.65
C ARG A 20 5.56 5.91 -5.21
N ARG A 21 5.49 4.95 -6.15
CA ARG A 21 5.22 3.53 -5.82
C ARG A 21 6.29 2.92 -4.93
N SER A 22 7.56 3.26 -5.13
CA SER A 22 8.67 2.79 -4.31
C SER A 22 8.53 3.29 -2.86
N ILE A 23 8.24 4.58 -2.66
CA ILE A 23 7.95 5.15 -1.34
C ILE A 23 6.74 4.47 -0.69
N GLU A 24 5.63 4.32 -1.44
CA GLU A 24 4.42 3.66 -0.92
C GLU A 24 4.68 2.19 -0.55
N SER A 25 5.50 1.49 -1.32
CA SER A 25 5.89 0.09 -1.06
C SER A 25 6.73 -0.05 0.21
N THR A 26 7.63 0.89 0.49
CA THR A 26 8.43 0.88 1.73
C THR A 26 7.58 1.10 2.98
N GLY A 27 6.35 1.59 2.85
CA GLY A 27 5.47 1.84 3.99
C GLY A 27 5.86 3.05 4.86
N LEU A 28 6.86 3.84 4.45
CA LEU A 28 7.38 4.99 5.20
C LEU A 28 6.28 5.95 5.68
N LEU A 29 5.35 6.29 4.78
CA LEU A 29 4.23 7.19 5.10
C LEU A 29 3.25 6.61 6.12
N GLN A 30 3.06 5.28 6.12
CA GLN A 30 2.21 4.62 7.11
C GLN A 30 2.89 4.59 8.48
N GLU A 31 4.20 4.36 8.53
CA GLU A 31 4.96 4.41 9.76
C GLU A 31 4.96 5.80 10.39
N LEU A 32 5.20 6.84 9.58
CA LEU A 32 5.16 8.23 10.06
C LEU A 32 3.80 8.54 10.70
N ARG A 33 2.70 8.22 10.01
CA ARG A 33 1.34 8.41 10.55
C ARG A 33 1.09 7.63 11.83
N ALA A 34 1.62 6.42 11.94
CA ALA A 34 1.49 5.60 13.14
C ALA A 34 2.29 6.16 14.34
N ARG A 35 3.39 6.88 14.09
CA ARG A 35 4.25 7.48 15.12
C ARG A 35 3.80 8.87 15.58
N MET A 36 2.91 9.55 14.83
CA MET A 36 2.43 10.89 15.17
C MET A 36 1.60 10.95 16.45
N ALA A 37 0.98 9.85 16.87
CA ALA A 37 0.13 9.80 18.05
C ALA A 37 0.35 8.50 18.82
N TYR A 38 0.23 8.55 20.14
CA TYR A 38 0.20 7.34 20.94
C TYR A 38 -1.05 6.53 20.60
N GLU A 39 -0.83 5.27 20.24
CA GLU A 39 -1.91 4.31 20.06
C GLU A 39 -1.93 3.33 21.23
N LYS A 40 -3.10 3.21 21.88
CA LYS A 40 -3.30 2.19 22.91
C LYS A 40 -3.04 0.78 22.34
N PRO A 41 -2.46 -0.16 23.11
CA PRO A 41 -2.16 -1.51 22.63
C PRO A 41 -3.39 -2.25 22.07
N THR A 42 -4.57 -2.01 22.64
CA THR A 42 -5.84 -2.59 22.20
C THR A 42 -6.28 -2.07 20.83
N SER A 43 -6.16 -0.76 20.57
CA SER A 43 -6.41 -0.18 19.25
C SER A 43 -5.45 -0.74 18.20
N ALA A 44 -4.17 -0.90 18.55
CA ALA A 44 -3.17 -1.45 17.63
C ALA A 44 -3.52 -2.87 17.19
N ARG A 45 -3.96 -3.71 18.15
CA ARG A 45 -4.44 -5.08 17.87
C ARG A 45 -5.68 -5.08 16.98
N LYS A 46 -6.67 -4.21 17.27
CA LYS A 46 -7.89 -4.09 16.45
C LYS A 46 -7.57 -3.65 15.02
N ARG A 47 -6.68 -2.66 14.84
CA ARG A 47 -6.26 -2.18 13.51
C ARG A 47 -5.55 -3.27 12.71
N ARG A 48 -4.63 -4.00 13.33
CA ARG A 48 -3.92 -5.12 12.68
C ARG A 48 -4.88 -6.21 12.21
N LYS A 49 -5.85 -6.60 13.05
CA LYS A 49 -6.89 -7.59 12.67
C LYS A 49 -7.74 -7.09 11.50
N ALA A 50 -8.22 -5.84 11.56
CA ALA A 50 -9.01 -5.25 10.48
C ALA A 50 -8.23 -5.19 9.15
N ALA A 51 -6.94 -4.81 9.20
CA ALA A 51 -6.08 -4.78 8.02
C ALA A 51 -5.86 -6.18 7.42
N ALA A 52 -5.69 -7.22 8.25
CA ALA A 52 -5.57 -8.60 7.78
C ALA A 52 -6.85 -9.09 7.09
N VAL A 53 -8.02 -8.82 7.69
CA VAL A 53 -9.33 -9.16 7.09
C VAL A 53 -9.53 -8.43 5.76
N ALA A 54 -9.17 -7.14 5.67
CA ALA A 54 -9.26 -6.38 4.43
C ALA A 54 -8.35 -6.93 3.33
N ARG A 55 -7.12 -7.35 3.66
CA ARG A 55 -6.20 -8.01 2.73
C ARG A 55 -6.76 -9.33 2.21
N LEU A 56 -7.29 -10.17 3.10
CA LEU A 56 -7.91 -11.44 2.73
C LEU A 56 -9.10 -11.23 1.79
N ARG A 57 -10.02 -10.31 2.13
CA ARG A 57 -11.16 -9.96 1.28
C ARG A 57 -10.73 -9.50 -0.12
N LYS A 58 -9.66 -8.69 -0.19
CA LYS A 58 -9.10 -8.23 -1.48
C LYS A 58 -8.51 -9.38 -2.30
N GLN A 59 -7.84 -10.33 -1.65
CA GLN A 59 -7.28 -11.52 -2.31
C GLN A 59 -8.39 -12.42 -2.87
N ILE A 60 -9.39 -12.73 -2.04
CA ILE A 60 -10.57 -13.51 -2.45
C ILE A 60 -11.26 -12.84 -3.64
N ARG A 61 -11.53 -11.53 -3.57
CA ARG A 61 -12.15 -10.80 -4.69
C ARG A 61 -11.34 -10.88 -5.99
N ARG A 62 -10.01 -10.99 -5.92
CA ARG A 62 -9.15 -11.14 -7.11
C ARG A 62 -9.16 -12.58 -7.66
N SER A 63 -9.37 -13.59 -6.81
CA SER A 63 -9.41 -14.98 -7.25
C SER A 63 -10.77 -15.39 -7.81
N LEU A 64 -11.85 -14.73 -7.40
CA LEU A 64 -13.18 -15.01 -7.95
C LEU A 64 -13.32 -14.43 -9.38
N PRO A 65 -13.97 -15.18 -10.29
CA PRO A 65 -14.34 -14.65 -11.60
C PRO A 65 -15.36 -13.51 -11.45
N ALA A 66 -15.41 -12.62 -12.44
CA ALA A 66 -16.41 -11.56 -12.47
C ALA A 66 -17.82 -12.17 -12.37
N LYS A 67 -18.68 -11.56 -11.54
CA LYS A 67 -20.08 -12.00 -11.40
C LYS A 67 -20.73 -11.92 -12.78
N LYS A 68 -21.20 -13.07 -13.30
CA LYS A 68 -21.95 -13.08 -14.55
C LYS A 68 -23.23 -12.26 -14.37
N MET A 69 -23.45 -11.31 -15.27
CA MET A 69 -24.70 -10.56 -15.42
C MET A 69 -25.52 -11.28 -16.50
N TYR A 70 -26.23 -12.33 -16.10
CA TYR A 70 -27.31 -12.91 -16.90
C TYR A 70 -28.62 -12.71 -16.12
#